data_AF-A0A5R2MZY1-F1
#
_entry.id   AF-A0A5R2MZY1-F1
#
_cell.length_a   1.000
_cell.length_b   1.000
_cell.length_c   1.000
_cell.angle_alpha   90.00
_cell.angle_beta   90.00
_cell.angle_gamma   90.00
#
_symmetry.space_group_name_H-M   'P 1'
#
loop_
_entity.id
_entity.type
_entity.pdbx_description
1 polymer ?
#
loop_
_entity_poly.entity_id
_entity_poly.type
_entity_poly.pdbx_seq_one_letter_code
_entity_poly.pdbx_strand_id
1 'polypeptide(L)'
;GNLLILDFDDSADYRAWSGKHAHLSSCTPVAKSPNGFHIYLRTREPAVSSSLYLGMRRIGHLKALGGYVVGSPSVLKDGCSYSWLKDQSPFDVEPQPVESLASLSLRAVSPFKHCYDRVLKRGFFVPQ
;
A
#
# COMPACT_ATOMS: atom_id res chain seq x y z
N GLY A 1 -6.74 9.75 -11.36
CA GLY A 1 -7.67 8.96 -10.52
C GLY A 1 -7.02 7.65 -10.11
N ASN A 2 -7.68 6.81 -9.30
CA ASN A 2 -7.21 5.51 -8.79
C ASN A 2 -6.09 5.60 -7.74
N LEU A 3 -6.37 6.28 -6.62
CA LEU A 3 -5.49 6.28 -5.46
C LEU A 3 -5.48 4.89 -4.81
N LEU A 4 -4.29 4.43 -4.43
CA LEU A 4 -4.11 3.33 -3.51
C LEU A 4 -3.10 3.73 -2.44
N ILE A 5 -3.17 3.05 -1.30
CA ILE A 5 -2.22 3.18 -0.20
C ILE A 5 -1.65 1.79 0.10
N LEU A 6 -0.32 1.70 0.12
CA LEU A 6 0.37 0.58 0.75
C LEU A 6 0.43 0.87 2.25
N ASP A 7 -0.31 0.09 3.03
CA ASP A 7 -0.39 0.19 4.48
C ASP A 7 0.46 -0.93 5.09
N PHE A 8 1.70 -0.60 5.46
CA PHE A 8 2.62 -1.53 6.08
C PHE A 8 2.32 -1.66 7.57
N ASP A 9 2.16 -2.89 8.05
CA ASP A 9 1.83 -3.18 9.46
C ASP A 9 3.01 -2.84 10.39
N ASP A 10 4.26 -2.93 9.89
CA ASP A 10 5.48 -2.65 10.67
C ASP A 10 6.55 -1.84 9.91
N SER A 11 7.42 -1.19 10.69
CA SER A 11 8.47 -0.32 10.18
C SER A 11 9.65 -1.04 9.50
N ALA A 12 9.91 -2.31 9.83
CA ALA A 12 11.00 -3.06 9.21
C ALA A 12 10.65 -3.46 7.78
N ASP A 13 9.40 -3.84 7.54
CA ASP A 13 8.86 -4.18 6.23
C ASP A 13 8.86 -2.99 5.29
N TYR A 14 8.41 -1.83 5.79
CA TYR A 14 8.53 -0.58 5.06
C TYR A 14 9.98 -0.28 4.70
N ARG A 15 10.93 -0.34 5.65
CA ARG A 15 12.34 -0.03 5.39
C ARG A 15 12.98 -0.98 4.38
N ALA A 16 12.66 -2.27 4.46
CA ALA A 16 13.15 -3.27 3.51
C ALA A 16 12.61 -3.03 2.10
N TRP A 17 11.34 -2.64 1.98
CA TRP A 17 10.73 -2.29 0.70
C TRP A 17 11.28 -0.96 0.16
N SER A 18 11.33 0.09 0.99
CA SER A 18 11.82 1.41 0.61
C SER A 18 13.28 1.38 0.19
N GLY A 19 14.12 0.54 0.78
CA GLY A 19 15.51 0.34 0.35
C GLY A 19 15.64 -0.15 -1.09
N LYS A 20 14.69 -0.98 -1.56
CA LYS A 20 14.64 -1.48 -2.95
C LYS A 20 13.95 -0.51 -3.90
N HIS A 21 13.07 0.34 -3.37
CA HIS A 21 12.25 1.28 -4.13
C HIS A 21 12.54 2.74 -3.71
N ALA A 22 13.81 3.05 -3.44
CA ALA A 22 14.23 4.29 -2.78
C ALA A 22 13.75 5.53 -3.53
N HIS A 23 13.89 5.53 -4.86
CA HIS A 23 13.40 6.62 -5.71
C HIS A 23 11.90 6.86 -5.50
N LEU A 24 11.08 5.81 -5.61
CA LEU A 24 9.63 5.92 -5.45
C LEU A 24 9.24 6.41 -4.05
N SER A 25 9.85 5.86 -3.01
CA SER A 25 9.59 6.29 -1.62
C SER A 25 10.05 7.72 -1.33
N SER A 26 10.94 8.28 -2.14
CA SER A 26 11.43 9.66 -1.97
C SER A 26 10.55 10.71 -2.65
N CYS A 27 9.76 10.33 -3.66
CA CYS A 27 9.02 11.27 -4.50
C CYS A 27 7.49 11.10 -4.45
N THR A 28 6.97 10.41 -3.44
CA THR A 28 5.53 10.18 -3.24
C THR A 28 5.15 10.47 -1.79
N PRO A 29 3.86 10.73 -1.46
CA PRO A 29 3.48 11.00 -0.09
C PRO A 29 3.67 9.76 0.78
N VAL A 30 4.30 9.97 1.93
CA VAL A 30 4.54 8.92 2.91
C VAL A 30 4.15 9.44 4.28
N ALA A 31 3.29 8.69 4.96
CA ALA A 31 2.92 8.94 6.34
C ALA A 31 3.49 7.85 7.25
N LYS A 32 4.03 8.25 8.40
CA LYS A 32 4.28 7.35 9.52
C LYS A 32 2.95 7.08 10.23
N SER A 33 2.62 5.80 10.40
CA SER A 33 1.57 5.36 11.34
C SER A 33 2.22 4.94 12.67
N PRO A 34 1.47 4.67 13.75
CA PRO A 34 2.07 4.26 15.02
C PRO A 34 3.08 3.10 14.88
N ASN A 35 2.71 2.05 14.14
CA ASN A 35 3.54 0.84 14.01
C ASN A 35 4.27 0.74 12.66
N GLY A 36 3.77 1.37 11.60
CA GLY A 36 4.26 1.20 10.25
C GLY A 36 4.18 2.49 9.42
N PHE A 37 3.79 2.37 8.15
CA PHE A 37 3.80 3.47 7.19
C PHE A 37 2.67 3.33 6.15
N HIS A 38 2.14 4.46 5.72
CA HIS A 38 1.22 4.57 4.59
C HIS A 38 1.95 5.22 3.41
N ILE A 39 2.01 4.54 2.26
CA ILE A 39 2.59 5.08 1.02
C ILE A 39 1.49 5.27 0.01
N TYR A 40 1.29 6.52 -0.41
CA TYR A 40 0.23 6.91 -1.32
C TYR A 40 0.73 6.83 -2.75
N LEU A 41 0.03 6.09 -3.62
CA LEU A 41 0.39 5.87 -5.02
C LEU A 41 -0.85 5.95 -5.91
N ARG A 42 -0.66 6.00 -7.22
CA ARG A 42 -1.75 5.88 -8.21
C ARG A 42 -1.51 4.70 -9.14
N THR A 43 -2.58 4.05 -9.57
CA THR A 43 -2.53 3.04 -10.63
C THR A 43 -3.32 3.49 -11.85
N ARG A 44 -3.04 2.88 -13.02
CA ARG A 44 -3.85 3.14 -14.22
C ARG A 44 -5.27 2.61 -14.07
N GLU A 45 -5.40 1.41 -13.51
CA GLU A 45 -6.68 0.75 -13.26
C GLU A 45 -7.07 0.82 -11.78
N PRO A 46 -8.37 0.83 -11.44
CA PRO A 46 -8.83 0.79 -10.07
C PRO A 46 -8.42 -0.51 -9.37
N ALA A 47 -7.96 -0.40 -8.13
CA ALA A 47 -7.68 -1.54 -7.26
C ALA A 47 -8.75 -1.64 -6.16
N VAL A 48 -8.99 -2.86 -5.68
CA VAL A 48 -9.82 -3.13 -4.49
C VAL A 48 -8.92 -3.38 -3.30
N SER A 49 -9.34 -2.95 -2.12
CA SER A 49 -8.59 -3.18 -0.89
C SER A 49 -8.37 -4.67 -0.64
N SER A 50 -7.16 -5.03 -0.22
CA SER A 50 -6.74 -6.42 -0.04
C SER A 50 -5.65 -6.54 1.02
N SER A 51 -5.19 -7.75 1.29
CA SER A 51 -3.90 -7.94 1.95
C SER A 51 -2.75 -7.54 1.02
N LEU A 52 -1.57 -7.29 1.59
CA LEU A 52 -0.35 -6.97 0.88
C LEU A 52 0.73 -8.00 1.22
N TYR A 53 1.33 -8.60 0.19
CA TYR A 53 2.33 -9.65 0.32
C TYR A 53 3.63 -9.28 -0.38
N LEU A 54 4.76 -9.63 0.26
CA LEU A 54 6.08 -9.72 -0.35
C LEU A 54 6.51 -11.19 -0.37
N GLY A 55 6.51 -11.80 -1.57
CA GLY A 55 6.69 -13.24 -1.71
C GLY A 55 5.54 -14.01 -1.04
N MET A 56 5.86 -14.85 -0.05
CA MET A 56 4.87 -15.63 0.71
C MET A 56 4.40 -14.94 2.00
N ARG A 57 5.07 -13.88 2.44
CA ARG A 57 4.80 -13.22 3.73
C ARG A 57 3.84 -12.05 3.54
N ARG A 58 2.82 -11.96 4.40
CA ARG A 58 1.97 -10.78 4.49
C ARG A 58 2.72 -9.68 5.23
N ILE A 59 2.76 -8.49 4.64
CA ILE A 59 3.50 -7.32 5.16
C ILE A 59 2.57 -6.14 5.51
N GLY A 60 1.27 -6.30 5.24
CA GLY A 60 0.27 -5.28 5.51
C GLY A 60 -0.94 -5.42 4.61
N HIS A 61 -1.47 -4.29 4.17
CA HIS A 61 -2.69 -4.17 3.39
C HIS A 61 -2.52 -3.21 2.21
N LEU A 62 -3.28 -3.48 1.14
CA LEU A 62 -3.58 -2.52 0.10
C LEU A 62 -4.89 -1.84 0.48
N LYS A 63 -4.92 -0.52 0.53
CA LYS A 63 -6.15 0.26 0.73
C LYS A 63 -6.45 1.03 -0.55
N ALA A 64 -7.60 0.75 -1.14
CA ALA A 64 -8.07 1.36 -2.39
C ALA A 64 -9.60 1.36 -2.35
N LEU A 65 -10.30 0.96 -3.41
CA LEU A 65 -11.76 0.86 -3.37
C LEU A 65 -12.22 -0.05 -2.21
N GLY A 66 -13.25 0.40 -1.49
CA GLY A 66 -13.83 -0.31 -0.34
C GLY A 66 -12.98 -0.28 0.94
N GLY A 67 -11.89 0.49 0.99
CA GLY A 67 -11.06 0.63 2.18
C GLY A 67 -10.68 2.08 2.47
N TYR A 68 -10.21 2.31 3.68
CA TYR A 68 -9.74 3.61 4.14
C TYR A 68 -8.53 3.44 5.07
N VAL A 69 -7.83 4.55 5.31
CA VAL A 69 -6.77 4.68 6.32
C VAL A 69 -7.08 5.86 7.22
N VAL A 70 -6.52 5.85 8.43
CA VAL A 70 -6.45 7.07 9.25
C VAL A 70 -5.45 8.03 8.59
N GLY A 71 -5.86 9.29 8.39
CA GLY A 71 -5.06 10.30 7.72
C GLY A 71 -4.11 11.03 8.67
N SER A 72 -2.91 11.39 8.20
CA SER A 72 -2.01 12.28 8.94
C SER A 72 -2.47 13.74 8.85
N PRO A 73 -2.36 14.55 9.94
CA PRO A 73 -1.70 14.25 11.21
C PRO A 73 -2.67 13.88 12.37
N SER A 74 -3.41 12.76 12.29
CA SER A 74 -4.32 12.34 13.37
C SER A 74 -3.59 11.88 14.63
N VAL A 75 -4.21 12.10 15.80
CA VAL A 75 -3.74 11.62 17.11
C VAL A 75 -4.78 10.68 17.71
N LEU A 76 -4.35 9.53 18.21
CA LEU A 76 -5.18 8.52 18.87
C LEU A 76 -5.32 8.80 20.37
N LYS A 77 -6.30 8.15 21.00
CA LYS A 77 -6.59 8.33 22.44
C LYS A 77 -5.40 7.99 23.35
N ASP A 78 -4.55 7.06 22.94
CA ASP A 78 -3.36 6.63 23.68
C ASP A 78 -2.15 7.57 23.47
N GLY A 79 -2.30 8.63 22.68
CA GLY A 79 -1.24 9.58 22.35
C GLY A 79 -0.39 9.18 21.15
N CYS A 80 -0.58 7.99 20.58
CA CYS A 80 0.06 7.62 19.32
C CYS A 80 -0.43 8.53 18.19
N SER A 81 0.43 8.87 17.24
CA SER A 81 0.08 9.79 16.16
C SER A 81 0.46 9.26 14.79
N TYR A 82 -0.25 9.79 13.80
CA TYR A 82 0.08 9.68 12.39
C TYR A 82 0.74 10.99 11.98
N SER A 83 1.81 10.94 11.21
CA SER A 83 2.51 12.13 10.74
C SER A 83 3.00 11.95 9.30
N TRP A 84 3.11 13.04 8.55
CA TRP A 84 3.78 13.00 7.25
C TRP A 84 5.29 12.92 7.48
N LEU A 85 6.00 12.21 6.61
CA LEU A 85 7.44 12.39 6.52
C LEU A 85 7.74 13.79 6.00
N LYS A 86 8.93 14.29 6.36
CA LYS A 86 9.35 15.65 6.01
C LYS A 86 9.24 15.87 4.50
N ASP A 87 8.54 16.94 4.10
CA ASP A 87 8.33 17.34 2.71
C ASP A 87 7.65 16.26 1.84
N GLN A 88 6.86 15.37 2.46
CA GLN A 88 6.16 14.26 1.79
C GLN A 88 4.67 14.20 2.16
N SER A 89 4.04 15.35 2.42
CA SER A 89 2.59 15.40 2.48
C SER A 89 2.00 15.42 1.05
N PRO A 90 0.69 15.15 0.89
CA PRO A 90 -0.01 15.32 -0.38
C PRO A 90 -0.03 16.77 -0.92
N PHE A 91 0.39 17.75 -0.10
CA PHE A 91 0.54 19.14 -0.52
C PHE A 91 1.97 19.46 -1.01
N ASP A 92 2.95 18.62 -0.67
CA ASP A 92 4.35 18.80 -1.05
C ASP A 92 4.69 17.99 -2.31
N VAL A 93 4.16 16.77 -2.40
CA VAL A 93 4.42 15.84 -3.51
C VAL A 93 3.13 15.13 -3.93
N GLU A 94 2.97 14.88 -5.22
CA GLU A 94 1.83 14.12 -5.73
C GLU A 94 2.06 12.60 -5.62
N PRO A 95 1.01 11.79 -5.35
CA PRO A 95 1.11 10.34 -5.42
C PRO A 95 1.61 9.86 -6.80
N GLN A 96 2.73 9.14 -6.79
CA GLN A 96 3.37 8.68 -8.01
C GLN A 96 2.58 7.56 -8.71
N PRO A 97 2.53 7.55 -10.05
CA PRO A 97 1.93 6.47 -10.79
C PRO A 97 2.81 5.21 -10.76
N VAL A 98 2.18 4.06 -10.59
CA VAL A 98 2.81 2.75 -10.72
C VAL A 98 1.99 1.86 -11.66
N GLU A 99 2.66 0.98 -12.39
CA GLU A 99 1.97 0.10 -13.34
C GLU A 99 1.10 -0.93 -12.62
N SER A 100 1.64 -1.58 -11.60
CA SER A 100 0.93 -2.59 -10.82
C SER A 100 1.64 -2.87 -9.48
N LEU A 101 1.02 -3.66 -8.60
CA LEU A 101 1.74 -4.18 -7.43
C LEU A 101 2.95 -5.06 -7.82
N ALA A 102 2.85 -5.77 -8.94
CA ALA A 102 3.91 -6.66 -9.40
C ALA A 102 5.19 -5.88 -9.76
N SER A 103 5.08 -4.66 -10.31
CA SER A 103 6.25 -3.79 -10.56
C SER A 103 6.94 -3.34 -9.28
N LEU A 104 6.28 -3.47 -8.13
CA LEU A 104 6.81 -3.19 -6.79
C LEU A 104 7.21 -4.45 -6.03
N SER A 105 7.25 -5.61 -6.70
CA SER A 105 7.46 -6.93 -6.07
C SER A 105 6.39 -7.28 -5.00
N LEU A 106 5.19 -6.70 -5.11
CA LEU A 106 4.08 -6.88 -4.17
C LEU A 106 2.93 -7.66 -4.79
N ARG A 107 2.07 -8.25 -3.95
CA ARG A 107 0.86 -8.99 -4.37
C ARG A 107 -0.32 -8.70 -3.45
N ALA A 108 -1.52 -8.69 -4.04
CA ALA A 108 -2.78 -8.49 -3.32
C ALA A 108 -3.28 -9.74 -2.55
N VAL A 109 -2.76 -10.92 -2.91
CA VAL A 109 -3.13 -12.21 -2.33
C VAL A 109 -1.90 -13.10 -2.19
N SER A 110 -1.95 -14.08 -1.28
CA SER A 110 -0.87 -15.05 -1.14
C SER A 110 -0.71 -15.90 -2.41
N PRO A 111 0.51 -16.36 -2.73
CA PRO A 111 0.73 -17.26 -3.87
C PRO A 111 -0.12 -18.54 -3.82
N PHE A 112 -0.34 -19.11 -2.63
CA PHE A 112 -1.19 -20.29 -2.45
C PHE A 112 -2.65 -20.02 -2.76
N LYS A 113 -3.20 -18.91 -2.24
CA LYS A 113 -4.58 -18.50 -2.54
C LYS A 113 -4.74 -18.24 -4.04
N HIS A 114 -3.79 -17.55 -4.65
CA HIS A 114 -3.80 -17.31 -6.09
C HIS A 114 -3.81 -18.63 -6.89
N CYS A 115 -3.02 -19.62 -6.49
CA CYS A 115 -3.01 -20.93 -7.14
C CYS A 115 -4.34 -21.65 -6.96
N TYR A 116 -4.86 -21.69 -5.73
CA TYR A 116 -6.13 -22.32 -5.38
C TYR A 116 -7.31 -21.70 -6.14
N ASP A 117 -7.41 -20.37 -6.16
CA ASP A 117 -8.47 -19.64 -6.87
C ASP A 117 -8.41 -19.92 -8.38
N ARG A 118 -7.20 -19.99 -8.96
CA ARG A 118 -7.00 -20.36 -10.37
C ARG A 118 -7.48 -21.78 -10.67
N VAL A 119 -7.17 -22.75 -9.81
CA VAL A 119 -7.64 -24.15 -9.97
C VAL A 119 -9.16 -24.22 -9.92
N LEU A 120 -9.79 -23.46 -9.03
CA LEU A 120 -11.23 -23.45 -8.87
C LEU A 120 -11.97 -22.48 -9.80
N LYS A 121 -11.26 -21.77 -10.69
CA LYS A 121 -11.81 -20.71 -11.55
C LYS A 121 -12.60 -19.65 -10.75
N ARG A 122 -12.16 -19.35 -9.53
CA ARG A 122 -12.75 -18.34 -8.65
C ARG A 122 -11.94 -17.04 -8.76
N GLY A 123 -12.60 -15.90 -8.56
CA GLY A 123 -11.91 -14.63 -8.30
C GLY A 123 -11.59 -13.73 -9.51
N PHE A 124 -12.09 -14.03 -10.70
CA PHE A 124 -12.08 -13.05 -11.80
C PHE A 124 -13.40 -12.28 -11.79
N PHE A 125 -13.39 -11.06 -11.23
CA PHE A 125 -14.32 -10.05 -11.72
C PHE A 125 -13.79 -9.65 -13.09
N VAL A 126 -14.48 -10.06 -14.16
CA VAL A 126 -14.33 -9.42 -15.46
C VAL A 126 -15.08 -8.09 -15.33
N PRO A 127 -14.41 -6.94 -15.40
CA PRO A 127 -15.11 -5.67 -15.52
C PRO A 127 -15.95 -5.73 -16.80
N GLN A 128 -17.25 -5.42 -16.70
CA GLN A 128 -18.08 -5.16 -17.88
C GLN A 128 -17.72 -3.80 -18.47
#